data_AF-A0A7H4M1F8-F1
#
_entry.id   AF-A0A7H4M1F8-F1
#
_cell.length_a   1.000
_cell.length_b   1.000
_cell.length_c   1.000
_cell.angle_alpha   90.00
_cell.angle_beta   90.00
_cell.angle_gamma   90.00
#
_symmetry.space_group_name_H-M   'P 1'
#
loop_
_entity.id
_entity.type
_entity.pdbx_description
1 polymer ?
#
loop_
_entity_poly.entity_id
_entity_poly.type
_entity_poly.pdbx_seq_one_letter_code
_entity_poly.pdbx_strand_id
1 'polypeptide(L)'
;MPQSVPKTGQPKRRFNWPKGMPQIIALLLVLVVDSLVAPHFYQIVLQDGRLFGSPIDILNRAAPVALLAIGMTLVIATGGIDLSVGAVMAIAGATAASMTVAGHSLTVVLLASLGPAHWPGCGTAFWWRC
;
A
#
# COMPACT_ATOMS: atom_id res chain seq x y z
N MET A 1 -5.88 58.46 29.56
CA MET A 1 -5.59 57.02 29.69
C MET A 1 -6.47 56.27 28.69
N PRO A 2 -5.93 55.79 27.55
CA PRO A 2 -6.70 54.96 26.63
C PRO A 2 -6.88 53.57 27.23
N GLN A 3 -8.13 53.14 27.42
CA GLN A 3 -8.43 51.78 27.87
C GLN A 3 -8.07 50.79 26.76
N SER A 4 -7.12 49.89 27.06
CA SER A 4 -6.79 48.76 26.20
C SER A 4 -7.90 47.71 26.31
N VAL A 5 -8.69 47.57 25.24
CA VAL A 5 -9.74 46.56 25.10
C VAL A 5 -9.11 45.16 25.18
N PRO A 6 -9.60 44.24 26.04
CA PRO A 6 -9.10 42.88 26.07
C PRO A 6 -9.63 42.15 24.83
N LYS A 7 -8.72 41.69 23.95
CA LYS A 7 -9.09 40.77 22.86
C LYS A 7 -9.34 39.37 23.43
N THR A 8 -10.51 39.17 24.01
CA THR A 8 -11.05 37.85 24.33
C THR A 8 -11.36 37.10 23.03
N GLY A 9 -10.86 35.86 22.93
CA GLY A 9 -11.42 34.87 22.03
C GLY A 9 -10.87 34.88 20.61
N GLN A 10 -9.62 34.45 20.43
CA GLN A 10 -9.32 33.67 19.23
C GLN A 10 -9.49 32.20 19.61
N PRO A 11 -10.64 31.55 19.35
CA PRO A 11 -10.69 30.11 19.39
C PRO A 11 -9.73 29.64 18.30
N LYS A 12 -8.53 29.21 18.70
CA LYS A 12 -7.61 28.50 17.84
C LYS A 12 -8.39 27.25 17.42
N ARG A 13 -9.07 27.31 16.26
CA ARG A 13 -9.73 26.17 15.61
C ARG A 13 -8.63 25.15 15.39
N ARG A 14 -8.33 24.35 16.42
CA ARG A 14 -7.64 23.09 16.26
C ARG A 14 -8.62 22.27 15.46
N PHE A 15 -8.47 22.36 14.13
CA PHE A 15 -9.17 21.53 13.20
C PHE A 15 -8.83 20.11 13.61
N ASN A 16 -9.76 19.48 14.30
CA ASN A 16 -9.58 18.14 14.81
C ASN A 16 -9.84 17.22 13.61
N TRP A 17 -8.84 17.15 12.73
CA TRP A 17 -8.86 16.26 11.57
C TRP A 17 -9.07 14.85 12.12
N PRO A 18 -10.17 14.16 11.77
CA PRO A 18 -10.33 12.77 12.16
C PRO A 18 -9.17 11.98 11.55
N LYS A 19 -8.60 11.04 12.31
CA LYS A 19 -7.34 10.35 11.98
C LYS A 19 -7.33 9.60 10.63
N GLY A 20 -8.49 9.44 9.97
CA GLY A 20 -8.65 8.81 8.66
C GLY A 20 -8.84 9.75 7.46
N MET A 21 -9.07 11.04 7.70
CA MET A 21 -9.36 12.00 6.64
C MET A 21 -8.18 12.26 5.67
N PRO A 22 -6.90 12.28 6.08
CA PRO A 22 -5.81 12.44 5.11
C PRO A 22 -5.70 11.25 4.15
N GLN A 23 -6.03 10.02 4.58
CA GLN A 23 -6.02 8.83 3.72
C GLN A 23 -7.15 8.87 2.70
N ILE A 24 -8.35 9.26 3.12
CA ILE A 24 -9.51 9.41 2.23
C ILE A 24 -9.24 10.52 1.20
N ILE A 25 -8.62 11.64 1.63
CA ILE A 25 -8.23 12.71 0.72
C ILE A 25 -7.17 12.24 -0.27
N ALA A 26 -6.15 11.50 0.17
CA ALA A 26 -5.15 10.95 -0.74
C ALA A 26 -5.77 10.02 -1.79
N LEU A 27 -6.70 9.15 -1.37
CA LEU A 27 -7.44 8.26 -2.27
C LEU A 27 -8.28 9.07 -3.29
N LEU A 28 -9.05 10.05 -2.82
CA LEU A 28 -9.86 10.92 -3.68
C LEU A 28 -9.00 11.71 -4.66
N LEU A 29 -7.89 12.26 -4.20
CA LEU A 29 -6.98 13.05 -5.02
C LEU A 29 -6.38 12.22 -6.15
N VAL A 30 -5.88 11.02 -5.84
CA VAL A 30 -5.36 10.09 -6.86
C VAL A 30 -6.45 9.72 -7.87
N LEU A 31 -7.66 9.38 -7.40
CA LEU A 31 -8.79 9.03 -8.27
C LEU A 31 -9.18 10.18 -9.22
N VAL A 32 -9.12 11.42 -8.74
CA VAL A 32 -9.41 12.62 -9.53
C VAL A 32 -8.30 12.88 -10.54
N VAL A 33 -7.03 12.77 -10.15
CA VAL A 33 -5.90 12.91 -11.07
C VAL A 33 -5.97 11.85 -12.17
N ASP A 34 -6.22 10.59 -11.81
CA ASP A 34 -6.38 9.50 -12.78
C ASP A 34 -7.55 9.78 -13.75
N SER A 35 -8.66 10.32 -13.26
CA SER A 35 -9.82 10.69 -14.08
C SER A 35 -9.54 11.83 -15.07
N LEU A 36 -8.64 12.76 -14.73
CA LEU A 36 -8.28 13.89 -15.57
C LEU A 36 -7.20 13.52 -16.59
N VAL A 37 -6.27 12.64 -16.22
CA VAL A 37 -5.19 12.15 -17.10
C VAL A 37 -5.71 11.12 -18.11
N ALA A 38 -6.70 10.30 -17.73
CA ALA A 38 -7.34 9.32 -18.59
C ALA A 38 -8.83 9.67 -18.82
N PRO A 39 -9.18 10.43 -19.88
CA PRO A 39 -10.57 10.84 -20.13
C PRO A 39 -11.54 9.69 -20.47
N HIS A 40 -11.06 8.44 -20.55
CA HIS A 40 -11.85 7.22 -20.73
C HIS A 40 -11.85 6.28 -19.50
N PHE A 41 -11.32 6.71 -18.35
CA PHE A 41 -11.09 5.84 -17.18
C PHE A 41 -12.37 5.23 -16.61
N TYR A 42 -13.49 5.97 -16.61
CA TYR A 42 -14.79 5.47 -16.13
C TYR A 42 -15.67 4.85 -17.20
N GLN A 43 -15.13 4.57 -18.39
CA GLN A 43 -15.90 3.87 -19.42
C GLN A 43 -15.99 2.39 -19.05
N ILE A 44 -17.16 2.00 -18.56
CA ILE A 44 -17.55 0.61 -18.36
C ILE A 44 -18.15 0.14 -19.69
N VAL A 45 -17.34 -0.50 -20.51
CA VAL A 45 -17.75 -1.08 -21.79
C VAL A 45 -18.13 -2.55 -21.54
N LEU A 46 -19.41 -2.90 -21.69
CA LEU A 46 -19.81 -4.31 -21.78
C LEU A 46 -19.41 -4.82 -23.17
N GLN A 47 -18.41 -5.70 -23.22
CA GLN A 47 -18.13 -6.52 -24.40
C GLN A 47 -18.39 -7.98 -24.03
N ASP A 48 -19.28 -8.64 -24.79
CA ASP A 48 -19.53 -10.09 -24.75
C ASP A 48 -19.90 -10.66 -23.37
N GLY A 49 -20.77 -9.97 -22.61
CA GLY A 49 -21.22 -10.42 -21.29
C GLY A 49 -20.18 -10.29 -20.18
N ARG A 50 -19.03 -9.64 -20.46
CA ARG A 50 -18.00 -9.28 -19.49
C ARG A 50 -17.88 -7.76 -19.42
N LEU A 51 -17.91 -7.25 -18.20
CA LEU A 51 -17.73 -5.84 -17.91
C LEU A 51 -16.23 -5.52 -18.07
N PHE A 52 -15.86 -4.77 -19.10
CA PHE A 52 -14.49 -4.28 -19.28
C PHE A 52 -14.43 -2.79 -18.99
N GLY A 53 -13.47 -2.38 -18.18
CA GLY A 53 -13.27 -0.98 -17.80
C GLY A 53 -12.14 -0.86 -16.78
N SER A 54 -11.51 0.31 -16.73
CA SER A 54 -10.45 0.61 -15.75
C SER A 54 -10.84 0.28 -14.30
N PRO A 55 -12.09 0.54 -13.83
CA PRO A 55 -12.48 0.22 -12.46
C PRO A 55 -12.44 -1.26 -12.12
N ILE A 56 -12.71 -2.13 -13.12
CA ILE A 56 -12.76 -3.58 -12.93
C ILE A 56 -11.36 -4.16 -12.97
N ASP A 57 -10.47 -3.62 -13.81
CA ASP A 57 -9.05 -3.99 -13.79
C ASP A 57 -8.39 -3.58 -12.47
N ILE A 58 -8.68 -2.37 -11.97
CA ILE A 58 -8.21 -1.92 -10.64
C ILE A 58 -8.73 -2.84 -9.55
N LEU A 59 -10.02 -3.21 -9.57
CA LEU A 59 -10.60 -4.10 -8.56
C LEU A 59 -9.99 -5.52 -8.63
N ASN A 60 -9.75 -6.05 -9.83
CA ASN A 60 -9.10 -7.35 -10.02
C ASN A 60 -7.63 -7.35 -9.55
N ARG A 61 -6.89 -6.26 -9.78
CA ARG A 61 -5.53 -6.09 -9.25
C ARG A 61 -5.51 -5.82 -7.74
N ALA A 62 -6.57 -5.21 -7.21
CA ALA A 62 -6.74 -4.97 -5.78
C ALA A 62 -7.15 -6.25 -5.02
N ALA A 63 -7.79 -7.22 -5.68
CA ALA A 63 -8.27 -8.45 -5.02
C ALA A 63 -7.16 -9.25 -4.32
N PRO A 64 -5.97 -9.51 -4.93
CA PRO A 64 -4.86 -10.15 -4.24
C PRO A 64 -4.34 -9.35 -3.03
N VAL A 65 -4.28 -8.02 -3.17
CA VAL A 65 -3.81 -7.12 -2.10
C VAL A 65 -4.80 -7.10 -0.92
N ALA A 66 -6.10 -7.11 -1.20
CA ALA A 66 -7.15 -7.17 -0.19
C ALA A 66 -7.13 -8.51 0.56
N LEU A 67 -6.95 -9.63 -0.14
CA LEU A 67 -6.81 -10.95 0.47
C LEU A 67 -5.58 -11.01 1.39
N LEU A 68 -4.44 -10.46 0.94
CA LEU A 68 -3.23 -10.35 1.73
C LEU A 68 -3.43 -9.48 2.98
N ALA A 69 -4.09 -8.33 2.84
CA ALA A 69 -4.38 -7.44 3.95
C ALA A 69 -5.25 -8.12 5.03
N ILE A 70 -6.26 -8.88 4.62
CA ILE A 70 -7.08 -9.69 5.54
C ILE A 70 -6.20 -10.73 6.25
N GLY A 71 -5.31 -11.41 5.53
CA GLY A 71 -4.32 -12.34 6.12
C GLY A 71 -3.47 -11.67 7.21
N MET A 72 -2.93 -10.49 6.91
CA MET A 72 -2.16 -9.71 7.89
C MET A 72 -2.99 -9.30 9.11
N THR A 73 -4.27 -8.94 8.93
CA THR A 73 -5.15 -8.61 10.07
C THR A 73 -5.46 -9.82 10.95
N LEU A 74 -5.61 -11.01 10.37
CA LEU A 74 -5.87 -12.23 11.11
C LEU A 74 -4.65 -12.67 11.94
N VAL A 75 -3.45 -12.55 11.37
CA VAL A 75 -2.19 -12.82 12.09
C VAL A 75 -2.03 -11.89 13.28
N ILE A 76 -2.27 -10.58 13.09
CA ILE A 76 -2.20 -9.58 14.16
C ILE A 76 -3.26 -9.87 15.25
N ALA A 77 -4.48 -10.24 14.85
CA ALA A 77 -5.56 -10.54 15.79
C ALA A 77 -5.30 -11.79 16.64
N THR A 78 -4.51 -12.75 16.14
CA THR A 78 -4.15 -13.99 16.87
C THR A 78 -3.01 -13.86 17.87
N GLY A 79 -2.46 -12.65 18.06
CA GLY A 79 -1.49 -12.35 19.13
C GLY A 79 -0.01 -12.28 18.69
N GLY A 80 0.26 -12.24 17.38
CA GLY A 80 1.60 -11.95 16.84
C GLY A 80 1.68 -10.52 16.32
N ILE A 81 2.65 -9.72 16.77
CA ILE A 81 3.00 -8.45 16.13
C ILE A 81 3.80 -8.79 14.87
N ASP A 82 3.13 -9.19 13.79
CA ASP A 82 3.83 -9.64 12.58
C ASP A 82 4.22 -8.46 11.67
N LEU A 83 5.21 -7.70 12.15
CA LEU A 83 5.93 -6.71 11.35
C LEU A 83 6.79 -7.39 10.27
N SER A 84 7.01 -8.71 10.37
CA SER A 84 7.92 -9.44 9.50
C SER A 84 7.50 -9.41 8.04
N VAL A 85 6.23 -9.68 7.69
CA VAL A 85 5.81 -9.77 6.26
C VAL A 85 6.11 -8.48 5.48
N GLY A 86 6.01 -7.31 6.13
CA GLY A 86 6.42 -6.03 5.54
C GLY A 86 7.93 -5.92 5.33
N ALA A 87 8.73 -6.36 6.32
CA ALA A 87 10.19 -6.41 6.22
C ALA A 87 10.66 -7.42 5.16
N VAL A 88 10.03 -8.59 5.11
CA VAL A 88 10.20 -9.65 4.10
C VAL A 88 9.97 -9.10 2.70
N MET A 89 8.83 -8.45 2.47
CA MET A 89 8.47 -7.85 1.18
C MET A 89 9.44 -6.72 0.80
N ALA A 90 9.88 -5.90 1.77
CA ALA A 90 10.85 -4.83 1.54
C ALA A 90 12.24 -5.35 1.17
N ILE A 91 12.75 -6.37 1.88
CA ILE A 91 14.06 -6.98 1.60
C ILE A 91 14.05 -7.70 0.24
N ALA A 92 12.99 -8.47 -0.05
CA ALA A 92 12.85 -9.15 -1.34
C ALA A 92 12.73 -8.15 -2.52
N GLY A 93 11.99 -7.06 -2.33
CA GLY A 93 11.87 -5.99 -3.32
C GLY A 93 13.18 -5.23 -3.54
N ALA A 94 13.88 -4.86 -2.46
CA ALA A 94 15.16 -4.15 -2.54
C ALA A 94 16.26 -4.99 -3.20
N THR A 95 16.32 -6.29 -2.89
CA THR A 95 17.27 -7.23 -3.53
C THR A 95 16.93 -7.44 -4.99
N ALA A 96 15.65 -7.65 -5.33
CA ALA A 96 15.22 -7.77 -6.73
C ALA A 96 15.56 -6.51 -7.54
N ALA A 97 15.27 -5.32 -7.00
CA ALA A 97 15.58 -4.04 -7.65
C ALA A 97 17.09 -3.85 -7.84
N SER A 98 17.89 -4.11 -6.80
CA SER A 98 19.34 -3.96 -6.85
C SER A 98 19.97 -4.88 -7.90
N MET A 99 19.52 -6.14 -7.97
CA MET A 99 20.03 -7.12 -8.94
C MET A 99 19.55 -6.83 -10.37
N THR A 100 18.36 -6.24 -10.53
CA THR A 100 17.85 -5.80 -11.83
C THR A 100 18.64 -4.59 -12.35
N VAL A 101 18.95 -3.62 -11.48
CA VAL A 101 19.79 -2.47 -11.83
C VAL A 101 21.22 -2.90 -12.17
N ALA A 102 21.73 -3.95 -11.52
CA ALA A 102 23.02 -4.55 -11.83
C ALA A 102 23.05 -5.36 -13.16
N GLY A 103 21.91 -5.47 -13.87
CA GLY A 103 21.84 -6.11 -15.18
C GLY A 103 21.83 -7.64 -15.15
N HIS A 104 21.51 -8.26 -14.00
CA HIS A 104 21.41 -9.72 -13.92
C HIS A 104 20.17 -10.26 -14.65
N SER A 105 20.26 -11.51 -15.12
CA SER A 105 19.14 -12.17 -15.79
C SER A 105 17.97 -12.40 -14.83
N LEU A 106 16.75 -12.36 -15.36
CA LEU A 106 15.50 -12.49 -14.59
C LEU A 106 15.52 -13.73 -13.67
N THR A 107 16.06 -14.84 -14.15
CA THR A 107 16.15 -16.10 -13.40
C THR A 107 17.03 -15.95 -12.16
N VAL A 108 18.16 -15.24 -12.26
CA VAL A 108 19.08 -15.00 -11.14
C VAL A 108 18.45 -14.03 -10.14
N VAL A 109 17.77 -12.99 -10.62
CA VAL A 109 17.05 -12.04 -9.77
C VAL A 109 15.99 -12.76 -8.93
N LEU A 110 15.14 -13.58 -9.58
CA LEU A 110 14.08 -14.33 -8.91
C LEU A 110 14.64 -15.33 -7.90
N LEU A 111 15.69 -16.07 -8.26
CA LEU A 111 16.34 -17.01 -7.35
C LEU A 111 17.03 -16.30 -6.19
N ALA A 112 17.58 -15.10 -6.38
CA ALA A 112 18.21 -14.34 -5.30
C ALA A 112 17.18 -13.69 -4.36
N SER A 113 16.07 -13.17 -4.90
CA SER A 113 15.01 -12.53 -4.11
C SER A 113 14.11 -13.53 -3.38
N LEU A 114 13.96 -14.75 -3.91
CA LEU A 114 13.16 -15.83 -3.31
C LEU A 114 14.00 -16.89 -2.59
N GLY A 115 15.29 -17.00 -2.92
CA GLY A 115 16.23 -18.04 -2.47
C GLY A 115 16.39 -18.20 -0.97
N PRO A 116 16.27 -17.17 -0.11
CA PRO A 116 16.34 -17.37 1.34
C PRO A 116 15.23 -18.29 1.88
N ALA A 117 14.11 -18.42 1.17
CA ALA A 117 12.98 -19.24 1.58
C ALA A 117 13.17 -20.76 1.36
N HIS A 118 14.11 -21.17 0.48
CA HIS A 118 14.32 -22.57 0.13
C HIS A 118 15.56 -23.20 0.78
N TRP A 119 16.39 -22.43 1.49
CA TRP A 119 17.60 -22.96 2.13
C TRP A 119 17.24 -23.77 3.39
N PRO A 120 17.46 -25.11 3.41
CA PRO A 120 17.00 -25.98 4.51
C PRO A 120 17.73 -25.75 5.85
N GLY A 121 18.79 -24.94 5.85
CA GLY A 121 19.74 -24.89 6.95
C GLY A 121 19.48 -23.87 8.07
N CYS A 122 18.93 -22.69 7.78
CA CYS A 122 18.81 -21.60 8.77
C CYS A 122 17.89 -20.41 8.39
N GLY A 123 17.22 -20.43 7.23
CA GLY A 123 16.55 -19.24 6.69
C GLY A 123 15.12 -19.00 7.18
N THR A 124 14.36 -20.05 7.48
CA THR A 124 12.94 -19.92 7.82
C THR A 124 12.71 -19.46 9.25
N ALA A 125 13.63 -19.73 10.18
CA ALA A 125 13.49 -19.33 11.58
C ALA A 125 13.70 -17.82 11.79
N PHE A 126 14.61 -17.19 11.03
CA PHE A 126 14.89 -15.75 11.16
C PHE A 126 13.78 -14.90 10.53
N TRP A 127 13.14 -15.40 9.45
CA TRP A 127 12.06 -14.68 8.74
C TRP A 127 10.69 -14.76 9.45
N TRP A 128 10.48 -15.69 10.38
CA TRP A 128 9.22 -15.85 11.12
C TRP A 128 9.27 -15.36 12.58
N ARG A 129 10.40 -14.80 13.03
CA ARG A 129 10.63 -14.42 14.44
C ARG A 129 10.97 -12.93 14.64
N CYS A 130 10.78 -12.10 13.63
CA CYS A 130 10.93 -10.64 13.75
C CYS A 130 9.58 -9.96 13.95
#